data_AF-A0A9D9XHN7-F1
#
_entry.id   AF-A0A9D9XHN7-F1
#
_cell.length_a   1.000
_cell.length_b   1.000
_cell.length_c   1.000
_cell.angle_alpha   90.00
_cell.angle_beta   90.00
_cell.angle_gamma   90.00
#
_symmetry.space_group_name_H-M   'P 1'
#
loop_
_entity.id
_entity.type
_entity.pdbx_description
1 polymer ?
#
loop_
_entity_poly.entity_id
_entity_poly.type
_entity_poly.pdbx_seq_one_letter_code
_entity_poly.pdbx_strand_id
1 'polypeptide(L)'
;MHADKPFLHYDSSWLSSFYKTSSNKENMLRSNDKISVAPYEVLFDYRKHCLPDWGICRYVGEYQLPNELIPIKERTLAFFHNNGLLYKGDNTCPRLKNCIVENGKLILYIEKASYYDQVATNLSLDYPLNGQESALLGANTLREWDMVQSDTPKDNLPTLESSKLANTIGVALGVIVKNKQGEKIFLTRQRTSTVAVAANKHVLPFSFSLNFEPSDFTIGQEKSFFELIKPDFINEQAEELGIESDLFNFENVKPLALCRELCRGGKPQLFCEIELNIYFEEITKRITENILPQKEFTNTLQRFTLLKAQNAFDTLSPEMKGFVALKGE
;
A
#
# COMPACT_ATOMS: atom_id res chain seq x y z
N MET A 1 4.38 17.16 -21.27
CA MET A 1 4.54 16.62 -19.90
C MET A 1 5.99 16.80 -19.49
N HIS A 2 6.26 17.34 -18.30
CA HIS A 2 7.63 17.47 -17.79
C HIS A 2 8.07 16.12 -17.25
N ALA A 3 9.07 15.49 -17.90
CA ALA A 3 9.59 14.18 -17.50
C ALA A 3 10.26 14.19 -16.12
N ASP A 4 10.54 15.37 -15.55
CA ASP A 4 11.35 15.54 -14.35
C ASP A 4 10.53 15.65 -13.05
N LYS A 5 9.19 15.67 -13.13
CA LYS A 5 8.34 15.83 -11.93
C LYS A 5 7.80 14.47 -11.46
N PRO A 6 7.92 14.16 -10.15
CA PRO A 6 7.48 12.87 -9.64
C PRO A 6 5.95 12.80 -9.61
N PHE A 7 5.41 11.59 -9.78
CA PHE A 7 3.98 11.33 -9.59
C PHE A 7 3.55 11.33 -8.13
N LEU A 8 4.50 11.02 -7.24
CA LEU A 8 4.33 10.95 -5.79
C LEU A 8 5.56 11.51 -5.08
N HIS A 9 5.32 12.31 -4.05
CA HIS A 9 6.35 12.71 -3.10
C HIS A 9 6.33 11.83 -1.86
N TYR A 10 7.52 11.38 -1.45
CA TYR A 10 7.72 10.53 -0.26
C TYR A 10 8.40 11.27 0.89
N ASP A 11 8.69 12.56 0.70
CA ASP A 11 9.37 13.38 1.68
C ASP A 11 8.41 13.79 2.81
N SER A 12 8.79 13.57 4.06
CA SER A 12 7.94 13.84 5.22
C SER A 12 7.65 15.34 5.40
N SER A 13 8.58 16.22 5.01
CA SER A 13 8.37 17.67 5.08
C SER A 13 7.36 18.14 4.02
N TRP A 14 7.42 17.57 2.82
CA TRP A 14 6.41 17.76 1.78
C TRP A 14 5.04 17.30 2.27
N LEU A 15 4.92 16.09 2.81
CA LEU A 15 3.61 15.59 3.28
C LEU A 15 3.05 16.41 4.45
N SER A 16 3.93 16.93 5.32
CA SER A 16 3.52 17.77 6.45
C SER A 16 3.02 19.15 6.02
N SER A 17 3.33 19.62 4.80
CA SER A 17 2.76 20.87 4.29
C SER A 17 1.27 20.75 3.94
N PHE A 18 0.82 19.53 3.58
CA PHE A 18 -0.59 19.23 3.28
C PHE A 18 -1.35 18.69 4.48
N TYR A 19 -0.69 17.89 5.32
CA TYR A 19 -1.34 17.12 6.37
C TYR A 19 -0.81 17.46 7.75
N LYS A 20 -0.45 18.72 7.99
CA LYS A 20 0.18 19.17 9.25
C LYS A 20 -0.57 18.70 10.50
N THR A 21 -1.90 18.70 10.47
CA THR A 21 -2.69 18.24 11.62
C THR A 21 -2.63 16.73 11.73
N SER A 22 -2.87 16.00 10.62
CA SER A 22 -2.80 14.53 10.60
C SER A 22 -1.42 13.98 10.97
N SER A 23 -0.34 14.59 10.50
CA SER A 23 1.03 14.14 10.77
C SER A 23 1.44 14.30 12.24
N ASN A 24 0.71 15.11 13.00
CA ASN A 24 0.90 15.30 14.43
C ASN A 24 -0.04 14.47 15.31
N LYS A 25 -0.98 13.71 14.72
CA LYS A 25 -1.93 12.91 15.51
C LYS A 25 -1.24 11.76 16.26
N GLU A 26 -1.88 11.35 17.34
CA GLU A 26 -1.45 10.21 18.17
C GLU A 26 -1.58 8.86 17.44
N ASN A 27 -2.49 8.76 16.47
CA ASN A 27 -2.70 7.55 15.66
C ASN A 27 -1.68 7.41 14.51
N MET A 28 -0.70 8.31 14.39
CA MET A 28 0.40 8.13 13.47
C MET A 28 1.29 6.96 13.92
N LEU A 29 1.71 6.15 12.95
CA LEU A 29 2.55 5.00 13.21
C LEU A 29 3.99 5.45 13.55
N ARG A 30 4.48 5.09 14.74
CA ARG A 30 5.76 5.53 15.30
C ARG A 30 6.68 4.35 15.59
N SER A 31 7.98 4.57 15.45
CA SER A 31 8.98 3.64 15.96
C SER A 31 9.07 3.65 17.49
N ASN A 32 9.76 2.68 18.06
CA ASN A 32 9.95 2.53 19.51
C ASN A 32 10.58 3.71 20.23
N ASP A 33 11.50 4.39 19.55
CA ASP A 33 12.10 5.61 20.08
C ASP A 33 11.07 6.76 20.18
N LYS A 34 9.87 6.57 19.58
CA LYS A 34 8.76 7.53 19.44
C LYS A 34 9.13 8.83 18.71
N ILE A 35 10.38 8.92 18.23
CA ILE A 35 10.94 10.06 17.53
C ILE A 35 10.65 9.92 16.03
N SER A 36 10.85 8.73 15.46
CA SER A 36 10.66 8.53 14.03
C SER A 36 9.21 8.17 13.71
N VAL A 37 8.64 8.89 12.72
CA VAL A 37 7.23 8.75 12.33
C VAL A 37 7.16 8.17 10.92
N ALA A 38 6.54 7.00 10.79
CA ALA A 38 6.21 6.46 9.48
C ALA A 38 5.03 7.26 8.89
N PRO A 39 4.95 7.49 7.57
CA PRO A 39 3.89 8.30 6.95
C PRO A 39 2.59 7.48 6.82
N TYR A 40 2.11 6.92 7.93
CA TYR A 40 0.91 6.11 8.03
C TYR A 40 0.04 6.54 9.21
N GLU A 41 -1.23 6.82 8.93
CA GLU A 41 -2.27 6.97 9.96
C GLU A 41 -2.89 5.60 10.22
N VAL A 42 -2.85 5.10 11.46
CA VAL A 42 -3.38 3.79 11.84
C VAL A 42 -4.91 3.84 11.89
N LEU A 43 -5.57 2.93 11.16
CA LEU A 43 -7.01 2.70 11.22
C LEU A 43 -7.36 1.60 12.22
N PHE A 44 -6.57 0.52 12.21
CA PHE A 44 -6.76 -0.63 13.09
C PHE A 44 -5.42 -1.30 13.39
N ASP A 45 -5.16 -1.63 14.64
CA ASP A 45 -3.89 -2.20 15.11
C ASP A 45 -4.13 -3.60 15.68
N TYR A 46 -4.01 -4.62 14.84
CA TYR A 46 -4.31 -6.02 15.20
C TYR A 46 -3.50 -6.51 16.41
N ARG A 47 -2.32 -5.94 16.66
CA ARG A 47 -1.45 -6.32 17.79
C ARG A 47 -2.06 -5.96 19.15
N LYS A 48 -2.98 -4.99 19.19
CA LYS A 48 -3.68 -4.54 20.40
C LYS A 48 -4.96 -5.33 20.69
N HIS A 49 -5.36 -6.23 19.81
CA HIS A 49 -6.56 -7.04 19.96
C HIS A 49 -6.22 -8.49 20.28
N CYS A 50 -6.91 -9.09 21.26
CA CYS A 50 -6.60 -10.44 21.75
C CYS A 50 -7.06 -11.57 20.81
N LEU A 51 -7.71 -11.25 19.68
CA LEU A 51 -8.24 -12.25 18.74
C LEU A 51 -7.62 -12.05 17.34
N PRO A 52 -7.17 -13.13 16.68
CA PRO A 52 -6.55 -13.09 15.35
C PRO A 52 -7.59 -12.92 14.22
N ASP A 53 -8.70 -12.22 14.50
CA ASP A 53 -9.77 -11.99 13.53
C ASP A 53 -9.32 -10.89 12.56
N TRP A 54 -9.26 -11.22 11.27
CA TRP A 54 -8.91 -10.27 10.21
C TRP A 54 -10.00 -9.21 10.00
N GLY A 55 -11.21 -9.48 10.48
CA GLY A 55 -12.40 -8.68 10.24
C GLY A 55 -13.19 -9.16 9.03
N ILE A 56 -14.23 -8.40 8.71
CA ILE A 56 -15.12 -8.69 7.59
C ILE A 56 -15.16 -7.54 6.59
N CYS A 57 -15.37 -7.88 5.34
CA CYS A 57 -15.62 -6.94 4.25
C CYS A 57 -17.11 -7.01 3.88
N ARG A 58 -17.77 -5.85 3.86
CA ARG A 58 -19.14 -5.66 3.38
C ARG A 58 -19.11 -4.91 2.05
N TYR A 59 -19.62 -5.54 1.00
CA TYR A 59 -19.68 -4.91 -0.32
C TYR A 59 -20.82 -3.88 -0.38
N VAL A 60 -20.51 -2.64 -0.80
CA VAL A 60 -21.48 -1.53 -0.80
C VAL A 60 -21.76 -0.93 -2.19
N GLY A 61 -21.10 -1.40 -3.24
CA GLY A 61 -21.37 -0.98 -4.61
C GLY A 61 -20.13 -0.68 -5.42
N GLU A 62 -20.24 0.24 -6.37
CA GLU A 62 -19.17 0.59 -7.30
C GLU A 62 -18.67 2.00 -7.08
N TYR A 63 -17.35 2.16 -7.10
CA TYR A 63 -16.69 3.45 -7.11
C TYR A 63 -16.98 4.16 -8.43
N GLN A 64 -17.46 5.39 -8.33
CA GLN A 64 -17.67 6.26 -9.47
C GLN A 64 -16.59 7.33 -9.47
N LEU A 65 -15.70 7.28 -10.46
CA LEU A 65 -14.72 8.34 -10.69
C LEU A 65 -15.50 9.64 -11.00
N PRO A 66 -15.22 10.76 -10.32
CA PRO A 66 -15.87 12.02 -10.62
C PRO A 66 -15.66 12.45 -12.08
N ASN A 67 -16.71 13.00 -12.69
CA ASN A 67 -16.73 13.30 -14.13
C ASN A 67 -15.60 14.25 -14.54
N GLU A 68 -15.27 15.20 -13.67
CA GLU A 68 -14.18 16.15 -13.84
C GLU A 68 -12.79 15.50 -13.91
N LEU A 69 -12.63 14.27 -13.40
CA LEU A 69 -11.38 13.52 -13.47
C LEU A 69 -11.26 12.63 -14.71
N ILE A 70 -12.32 12.45 -15.50
CA ILE A 70 -12.29 11.59 -16.70
C ILE A 70 -11.20 12.04 -17.69
N PRO A 71 -11.09 13.33 -18.07
CA PRO A 71 -10.03 13.77 -18.99
C PRO A 71 -8.62 13.57 -18.42
N ILE A 72 -8.48 13.72 -17.10
CA ILE A 72 -7.21 13.53 -16.39
C ILE A 72 -6.82 12.05 -16.38
N LYS A 73 -7.80 11.15 -16.18
CA LYS A 73 -7.62 9.70 -16.29
C LYS A 73 -7.14 9.32 -17.68
N GLU A 74 -7.83 9.74 -18.73
CA GLU A 74 -7.45 9.44 -20.12
C GLU A 74 -6.01 9.88 -20.43
N ARG A 75 -5.65 11.11 -20.06
CA ARG A 75 -4.29 11.65 -20.25
C ARG A 75 -3.25 10.86 -19.46
N THR A 76 -3.53 10.53 -18.21
CA THR A 76 -2.60 9.83 -17.32
C THR A 76 -2.38 8.40 -17.81
N LEU A 77 -3.44 7.70 -18.19
CA LEU A 77 -3.34 6.35 -18.75
C LEU A 77 -2.58 6.35 -20.07
N ALA A 78 -2.83 7.31 -20.97
CA ALA A 78 -2.07 7.44 -22.20
C ALA A 78 -0.57 7.61 -21.93
N PHE A 79 -0.20 8.42 -20.95
CA PHE A 79 1.20 8.56 -20.53
C PHE A 79 1.77 7.24 -20.01
N PHE A 80 1.11 6.60 -19.05
CA PHE A 80 1.61 5.37 -18.45
C PHE A 80 1.72 4.24 -19.49
N HIS A 81 0.74 4.11 -20.38
CA HIS A 81 0.75 3.16 -21.49
C HIS A 81 1.95 3.40 -22.42
N ASN A 82 2.15 4.64 -22.87
CA ASN A 82 3.24 4.99 -23.79
C ASN A 82 4.64 4.80 -23.19
N ASN A 83 4.74 4.74 -21.86
CA ASN A 83 5.98 4.46 -21.14
C ASN A 83 6.08 3.01 -20.64
N GLY A 84 5.15 2.12 -21.03
CA GLY A 84 5.18 0.71 -20.64
C GLY A 84 4.91 0.44 -19.15
N LEU A 85 4.32 1.39 -18.43
CA LEU A 85 4.05 1.32 -16.99
C LEU A 85 2.74 0.59 -16.64
N LEU A 86 1.95 0.17 -17.64
CA LEU A 86 0.66 -0.55 -17.48
C LEU A 86 0.75 -2.01 -17.93
N TYR A 87 1.87 -2.67 -17.67
CA TYR A 87 2.10 -4.02 -18.21
C TYR A 87 1.21 -5.12 -17.58
N LYS A 88 0.66 -4.88 -16.37
CA LYS A 88 -0.32 -5.78 -15.70
C LYS A 88 -1.78 -5.54 -16.14
N GLY A 89 -2.06 -4.54 -16.98
CA GLY A 89 -3.42 -4.22 -17.43
C GLY A 89 -4.29 -3.51 -16.38
N ASP A 90 -5.60 -3.48 -16.63
CA ASP A 90 -6.59 -2.93 -15.67
C ASP A 90 -7.27 -4.07 -14.92
N ASN A 91 -6.86 -4.26 -13.67
CA ASN A 91 -7.50 -5.22 -12.78
C ASN A 91 -8.56 -4.54 -11.94
N THR A 92 -9.59 -5.29 -11.58
CA THR A 92 -10.58 -4.82 -10.62
C THR A 92 -9.97 -4.87 -9.22
N CYS A 93 -10.13 -3.80 -8.43
CA CYS A 93 -9.56 -3.67 -7.09
C CYS A 93 -10.63 -3.27 -6.05
N PRO A 94 -10.51 -3.70 -4.78
CA PRO A 94 -11.42 -3.27 -3.73
C PRO A 94 -11.00 -1.88 -3.23
N ARG A 95 -11.86 -0.89 -3.41
CA ARG A 95 -11.76 0.43 -2.78
C ARG A 95 -12.30 0.37 -1.37
N LEU A 96 -11.57 0.89 -0.39
CA LEU A 96 -12.11 1.06 0.96
C LEU A 96 -12.91 2.37 1.04
N LYS A 97 -14.24 2.28 1.14
CA LYS A 97 -15.13 3.42 1.31
C LYS A 97 -15.18 3.90 2.75
N ASN A 98 -15.21 2.97 3.70
CA ASN A 98 -15.20 3.26 5.13
C ASN A 98 -14.67 2.03 5.89
N CYS A 99 -14.22 2.24 7.12
CA CYS A 99 -13.96 1.18 8.08
C CYS A 99 -14.45 1.59 9.47
N ILE A 100 -15.06 0.65 10.19
CA ILE A 100 -15.49 0.85 11.58
C ILE A 100 -15.05 -0.33 12.43
N VAL A 101 -15.00 -0.12 13.74
CA VAL A 101 -14.77 -1.18 14.72
C VAL A 101 -16.02 -1.33 15.56
N GLU A 102 -16.67 -2.48 15.46
CA GLU A 102 -17.87 -2.82 16.23
C GLU A 102 -17.60 -4.07 17.05
N ASN A 103 -17.83 -4.01 18.37
CA ASN A 103 -17.61 -5.13 19.29
C ASN A 103 -16.19 -5.74 19.18
N GLY A 104 -15.19 -4.90 18.92
CA GLY A 104 -13.79 -5.33 18.73
C GLY A 104 -13.48 -5.97 17.39
N LYS A 105 -14.43 -6.00 16.45
CA LYS A 105 -14.25 -6.53 15.09
C LYS A 105 -14.14 -5.39 14.08
N LEU A 106 -13.18 -5.51 13.17
CA LEU A 106 -13.03 -4.60 12.04
C LEU A 106 -14.07 -4.93 10.96
N ILE A 107 -14.82 -3.92 10.53
CA ILE A 107 -15.76 -4.00 9.42
C ILE A 107 -15.31 -3.02 8.34
N LEU A 108 -15.02 -3.56 7.15
CA LEU A 108 -14.55 -2.81 5.97
C LEU A 108 -15.69 -2.68 4.96
N TYR A 109 -16.08 -1.45 4.64
CA TYR A 109 -17.05 -1.19 3.58
C TYR A 109 -16.29 -1.01 2.27
N ILE A 110 -16.47 -1.95 1.34
CA ILE A 110 -15.70 -2.00 0.10
C ILE A 110 -16.56 -1.71 -1.13
N GLU A 111 -15.99 -0.96 -2.06
CA GLU A 111 -16.54 -0.69 -3.38
C GLU A 111 -15.67 -1.33 -4.45
N LYS A 112 -16.26 -1.64 -5.60
CA LYS A 112 -15.52 -2.03 -6.81
C LYS A 112 -14.86 -0.80 -7.43
N ALA A 113 -13.55 -0.80 -7.59
CA ALA A 113 -12.79 0.17 -8.39
C ALA A 113 -11.89 -0.57 -9.39
N SER A 114 -11.09 0.17 -10.18
CA SER A 114 -10.07 -0.43 -11.03
C SER A 114 -8.66 0.07 -10.74
N TYR A 115 -7.65 -0.69 -11.16
CA TYR A 115 -6.26 -0.26 -11.11
C TYR A 115 -6.06 1.04 -11.88
N TYR A 116 -6.75 1.23 -13.00
CA TYR A 116 -6.70 2.48 -13.76
C TYR A 116 -7.31 3.66 -13.01
N ASP A 117 -8.31 3.46 -12.16
CA ASP A 117 -8.78 4.52 -11.24
C ASP A 117 -7.68 4.89 -10.25
N GLN A 118 -6.96 3.90 -9.72
CA GLN A 118 -5.81 4.13 -8.84
C GLN A 118 -4.68 4.87 -9.55
N VAL A 119 -4.38 4.52 -10.81
CA VAL A 119 -3.39 5.23 -11.64
C VAL A 119 -3.78 6.69 -11.84
N ALA A 120 -5.07 6.94 -12.11
CA ALA A 120 -5.60 8.27 -12.35
C ALA A 120 -5.78 9.12 -11.08
N THR A 121 -5.70 8.52 -9.89
CA THR A 121 -5.91 9.20 -8.61
C THR A 121 -4.71 9.02 -7.67
N ASN A 122 -4.68 7.95 -6.87
CA ASN A 122 -3.69 7.76 -5.81
C ASN A 122 -2.24 7.67 -6.30
N LEU A 123 -1.98 7.17 -7.53
CA LEU A 123 -0.62 7.03 -8.05
C LEU A 123 -0.11 8.25 -8.82
N SER A 124 -1.00 9.15 -9.26
CA SER A 124 -0.66 10.40 -9.95
C SER A 124 -0.92 11.63 -9.08
N LEU A 125 -1.11 11.42 -7.78
CA LEU A 125 -1.69 12.37 -6.84
C LEU A 125 -0.98 13.72 -6.79
N ASP A 126 0.35 13.71 -6.89
CA ASP A 126 1.19 14.92 -6.85
C ASP A 126 1.61 15.40 -8.26
N TYR A 127 1.19 14.68 -9.31
CA TYR A 127 1.54 15.08 -10.66
C TYR A 127 0.83 16.41 -11.01
N PRO A 128 1.54 17.40 -11.55
CA PRO A 128 0.92 18.69 -11.85
C PRO A 128 -0.19 18.55 -12.87
N LEU A 129 -1.30 19.19 -12.56
CA LEU A 129 -2.38 19.43 -13.50
C LEU A 129 -1.93 20.44 -14.56
N ASN A 130 -2.39 20.28 -15.80
CA ASN A 130 -2.14 21.29 -16.83
C ASN A 130 -3.03 22.54 -16.59
N GLY A 131 -2.81 23.62 -17.34
CA GLY A 131 -3.55 24.88 -17.11
C GLY A 131 -5.06 24.76 -17.22
N GLN A 132 -5.57 23.90 -18.12
CA GLN A 132 -7.02 23.67 -18.27
C GLN A 132 -7.57 22.84 -17.11
N GLU A 133 -6.86 21.77 -16.74
CA GLU A 133 -7.23 20.90 -15.60
C GLU A 133 -7.18 21.65 -14.27
N SER A 134 -6.16 22.49 -14.09
CA SER A 134 -6.01 23.29 -12.87
C SER A 134 -7.13 24.30 -12.73
N ALA A 135 -7.54 24.94 -13.83
CA ALA A 135 -8.67 25.86 -13.85
C ALA A 135 -10.01 25.13 -13.61
N LEU A 136 -10.19 23.93 -14.17
CA LEU A 136 -11.39 23.11 -13.97
C LEU A 136 -11.54 22.68 -12.51
N LEU A 137 -10.45 22.24 -11.89
CA LEU A 137 -10.46 21.69 -10.53
C LEU A 137 -10.22 22.72 -9.43
N GLY A 138 -9.75 23.92 -9.78
CA GLY A 138 -9.37 24.95 -8.80
C GLY A 138 -8.16 24.53 -7.93
N ALA A 139 -7.27 23.70 -8.47
CA ALA A 139 -6.15 23.09 -7.75
C ALA A 139 -4.98 22.82 -8.70
N ASN A 140 -3.75 22.70 -8.19
CA ASN A 140 -2.56 22.41 -9.03
C ASN A 140 -2.24 20.91 -9.09
N THR A 141 -2.76 20.14 -8.14
CA THR A 141 -2.56 18.69 -8.04
C THR A 141 -3.86 18.01 -7.60
N LEU A 142 -3.95 16.69 -7.81
CA LEU A 142 -5.09 15.91 -7.31
C LEU A 142 -5.09 15.86 -5.77
N ARG A 143 -3.94 15.98 -5.11
CA ARG A 143 -3.87 16.09 -3.64
C ARG A 143 -4.62 17.31 -3.14
N GLU A 144 -4.30 18.48 -3.69
CA GLU A 144 -4.93 19.75 -3.34
C GLU A 144 -6.44 19.68 -3.63
N TRP A 145 -6.79 19.17 -4.81
CA TRP A 145 -8.18 19.02 -5.20
C TRP A 145 -8.96 18.11 -4.24
N ASP A 146 -8.43 16.92 -3.90
CA ASP A 146 -9.13 15.97 -3.01
C ASP A 146 -9.38 16.58 -1.63
N MET A 147 -8.42 17.35 -1.11
CA MET A 147 -8.56 18.07 0.15
C MET A 147 -9.67 19.12 0.12
N VAL A 148 -9.75 19.90 -0.97
CA VAL A 148 -10.76 20.96 -1.14
C VAL A 148 -12.16 20.36 -1.31
N GLN A 149 -12.31 19.38 -2.20
CA GLN A 149 -13.62 18.82 -2.52
C GLN A 149 -14.20 17.94 -1.39
N SER A 150 -13.32 17.36 -0.56
CA SER A 150 -13.72 16.49 0.56
C SER A 150 -14.27 17.23 1.79
N ASP A 151 -14.39 18.57 1.71
CA ASP A 151 -14.80 19.46 2.83
C ASP A 151 -14.07 19.13 4.14
N THR A 152 -12.81 18.72 4.01
CA THR A 152 -12.01 18.27 5.14
C THR A 152 -11.36 19.49 5.79
N PRO A 153 -11.33 19.58 7.14
CA PRO A 153 -10.69 20.70 7.80
C PRO A 153 -9.24 20.85 7.32
N LYS A 154 -8.83 22.11 7.10
CA LYS A 154 -7.51 22.45 6.57
C LYS A 154 -6.40 21.65 7.29
N ASP A 155 -5.42 21.21 6.53
CA ASP A 155 -4.26 20.44 6.97
C ASP A 155 -4.56 19.03 7.51
N ASN A 156 -5.76 18.48 7.27
CA ASN A 156 -6.10 17.09 7.55
C ASN A 156 -6.17 16.24 6.28
N LEU A 157 -5.83 14.97 6.44
CA LEU A 157 -6.11 13.93 5.47
C LEU A 157 -7.63 13.74 5.34
N PRO A 158 -8.23 13.83 4.15
CA PRO A 158 -9.66 13.52 3.95
C PRO A 158 -10.04 12.16 4.49
N THR A 159 -11.24 11.99 5.01
CA THR A 159 -11.72 10.66 5.46
C THR A 159 -11.86 9.71 4.27
N LEU A 160 -11.95 8.40 4.52
CA LEU A 160 -12.21 7.42 3.44
C LEU A 160 -13.56 7.68 2.75
N GLU A 161 -14.55 8.15 3.52
CA GLU A 161 -15.90 8.41 3.01
C GLU A 161 -15.95 9.64 2.11
N SER A 162 -15.27 10.72 2.51
CA SER A 162 -15.26 12.00 1.79
C SER A 162 -14.29 12.04 0.61
N SER A 163 -13.15 11.34 0.70
CA SER A 163 -12.15 11.27 -0.37
C SER A 163 -12.73 10.70 -1.67
N LYS A 164 -12.43 11.37 -2.78
CA LYS A 164 -12.80 10.93 -4.14
C LYS A 164 -11.64 10.23 -4.85
N LEU A 165 -10.63 9.79 -4.11
CA LEU A 165 -9.59 8.95 -4.66
C LEU A 165 -10.06 7.49 -4.70
N ALA A 166 -9.43 6.69 -5.57
CA ALA A 166 -9.79 5.28 -5.73
C ALA A 166 -9.53 4.45 -4.47
N ASN A 167 -8.60 4.86 -3.60
CA ASN A 167 -8.35 4.30 -2.26
C ASN A 167 -8.42 2.76 -2.21
N THR A 168 -7.81 2.12 -3.21
CA THR A 168 -7.72 0.66 -3.28
C THR A 168 -6.86 0.12 -2.14
N ILE A 169 -7.15 -1.09 -1.68
CA ILE A 169 -6.41 -1.69 -0.56
C ILE A 169 -5.10 -2.31 -1.06
N GLY A 170 -3.97 -1.86 -0.51
CA GLY A 170 -2.67 -2.52 -0.67
C GLY A 170 -2.37 -3.50 0.46
N VAL A 171 -1.55 -4.51 0.19
CA VAL A 171 -0.98 -5.42 1.20
C VAL A 171 0.54 -5.32 1.17
N ALA A 172 1.17 -5.27 2.33
CA ALA A 172 2.62 -5.21 2.51
C ALA A 172 3.02 -6.30 3.51
N LEU A 173 3.79 -7.28 3.06
CA LEU A 173 4.12 -8.47 3.85
C LEU A 173 5.61 -8.51 4.18
N GLY A 174 5.90 -8.47 5.48
CA GLY A 174 7.23 -8.77 5.99
C GLY A 174 7.47 -10.27 6.07
N VAL A 175 8.51 -10.75 5.38
CA VAL A 175 8.93 -12.15 5.46
C VAL A 175 10.11 -12.25 6.41
N ILE A 176 9.94 -12.98 7.51
CA ILE A 176 10.93 -13.15 8.57
C ILE A 176 11.54 -14.55 8.46
N VAL A 177 12.86 -14.62 8.47
CA VAL A 177 13.64 -15.86 8.46
C VAL A 177 14.78 -15.78 9.49
N LYS A 178 15.52 -16.87 9.67
CA LYS A 178 16.75 -16.87 10.48
C LYS A 178 18.00 -16.82 9.60
N ASN A 179 19.05 -16.15 10.04
CA ASN A 179 20.38 -16.34 9.45
C ASN A 179 21.07 -17.58 10.06
N LYS A 180 22.26 -17.95 9.57
CA LYS A 180 23.06 -19.07 10.10
C LYS A 180 23.42 -18.92 11.60
N GLN A 181 23.39 -17.71 12.13
CA GLN A 181 23.64 -17.41 13.54
C GLN A 181 22.37 -17.51 14.40
N GLY A 182 21.21 -17.83 13.80
CA GLY A 182 19.93 -17.94 14.50
C GLY A 182 19.22 -16.61 14.74
N GLU A 183 19.78 -15.50 14.28
CA GLU A 183 19.17 -14.17 14.41
C GLU A 183 17.99 -14.03 13.42
N LYS A 184 16.89 -13.45 13.89
CA LYS A 184 15.75 -13.11 13.04
C LYS A 184 16.08 -11.92 12.16
N ILE A 185 15.86 -12.09 10.87
CA ILE A 185 16.01 -11.05 9.86
C ILE A 185 14.74 -10.98 9.04
N PHE A 186 14.44 -9.83 8.47
CA PHE A 186 13.38 -9.71 7.48
C PHE A 186 13.98 -9.47 6.10
N LEU A 187 13.31 -10.03 5.09
CA LEU A 187 13.70 -9.94 3.71
C LEU A 187 13.30 -8.58 3.14
N THR A 188 13.99 -8.15 2.09
CA THR A 188 13.74 -6.90 1.36
C THR A 188 14.15 -7.07 -0.10
N ARG A 189 13.66 -6.19 -0.98
CA ARG A 189 14.09 -6.10 -2.38
C ARG A 189 14.32 -4.64 -2.76
N GLN A 190 15.18 -4.40 -3.74
CA GLN A 190 15.39 -3.06 -4.29
C GLN A 190 14.64 -2.94 -5.62
N ARG A 191 13.80 -1.91 -5.72
CA ARG A 191 13.08 -1.58 -6.94
C ARG A 191 14.00 -0.96 -7.99
N THR A 192 13.72 -1.21 -9.27
CA THR A 192 14.42 -0.57 -10.39
C THR A 192 14.15 0.93 -10.45
N SER A 193 14.92 1.64 -11.27
CA SER A 193 14.66 3.05 -11.56
C SER A 193 13.45 3.28 -12.46
N THR A 194 12.90 2.21 -13.06
CA THR A 194 11.86 2.29 -14.10
C THR A 194 10.44 2.13 -13.55
N VAL A 195 10.28 1.74 -12.29
CA VAL A 195 8.95 1.66 -11.65
C VAL A 195 8.45 3.04 -11.21
N ALA A 196 7.14 3.25 -11.25
CA ALA A 196 6.53 4.54 -10.88
C ALA A 196 6.52 4.79 -9.36
N VAL A 197 6.52 3.75 -8.54
CA VAL A 197 6.34 3.84 -7.08
C VAL A 197 7.61 3.38 -6.36
N ALA A 198 8.19 4.26 -5.56
CA ALA A 198 9.39 3.99 -4.76
C ALA A 198 10.60 3.51 -5.60
N ALA A 199 10.81 4.10 -6.77
CA ALA A 199 11.97 3.82 -7.64
C ALA A 199 13.30 3.90 -6.87
N ASN A 200 14.19 2.94 -7.12
CA ASN A 200 15.50 2.78 -6.47
C ASN A 200 15.48 2.59 -4.93
N LYS A 201 14.31 2.46 -4.29
CA LYS A 201 14.20 2.25 -2.85
C LYS A 201 14.15 0.77 -2.48
N HIS A 202 14.57 0.46 -1.26
CA HIS A 202 14.29 -0.84 -0.65
C HIS A 202 12.83 -0.89 -0.21
N VAL A 203 12.19 -2.01 -0.50
CA VAL A 203 10.79 -2.33 -0.14
C VAL A 203 10.75 -3.72 0.48
N LEU A 204 9.63 -4.06 1.11
CA LEU A 204 9.36 -5.44 1.51
C LEU A 204 9.33 -6.33 0.26
N PRO A 205 9.64 -7.63 0.41
CA PRO A 205 9.80 -8.51 -0.74
C PRO A 205 8.48 -8.80 -1.45
N PHE A 206 7.36 -8.49 -0.79
CA PHE A 206 6.02 -8.85 -1.21
C PHE A 206 5.04 -7.72 -0.89
N SER A 207 4.66 -6.96 -1.90
CA SER A 207 3.61 -5.95 -1.78
C SER A 207 2.81 -5.83 -3.07
N PHE A 208 1.50 -5.94 -2.94
CA PHE A 208 0.55 -5.96 -4.05
C PHE A 208 -0.67 -5.10 -3.71
N SER A 209 -1.40 -4.70 -4.76
CA SER A 209 -2.75 -4.17 -4.57
C SER A 209 -3.72 -5.34 -4.69
N LEU A 210 -4.73 -5.40 -3.84
CA LEU A 210 -5.73 -6.45 -3.93
C LEU A 210 -6.46 -6.34 -5.27
N ASN A 211 -6.60 -7.48 -5.93
CA ASN A 211 -7.61 -7.69 -6.93
C ASN A 211 -8.92 -8.09 -6.23
N PHE A 212 -10.01 -7.89 -6.94
CA PHE A 212 -11.35 -8.07 -6.43
C PHE A 212 -12.21 -8.61 -7.56
N GLU A 213 -12.78 -9.79 -7.40
CA GLU A 213 -13.77 -10.32 -8.34
C GLU A 213 -15.19 -10.01 -7.83
N PRO A 214 -15.88 -9.00 -8.39
CA PRO A 214 -17.16 -8.52 -7.86
C PRO A 214 -18.30 -9.51 -8.07
N SER A 215 -18.18 -10.40 -9.06
CA SER A 215 -19.20 -11.41 -9.37
C SER A 215 -19.52 -12.30 -8.17
N ASP A 216 -18.59 -12.40 -7.23
CA ASP A 216 -18.74 -13.21 -6.04
C ASP A 216 -19.44 -12.47 -4.89
N PHE A 217 -19.87 -11.22 -5.10
CA PHE A 217 -20.47 -10.36 -4.08
C PHE A 217 -21.81 -9.76 -4.53
N THR A 218 -22.78 -9.81 -3.63
CA THR A 218 -24.02 -9.02 -3.69
C THR A 218 -23.91 -7.83 -2.74
N ILE A 219 -24.59 -6.72 -3.04
CA ILE A 219 -24.59 -5.55 -2.15
C ILE A 219 -25.12 -5.97 -0.76
N GLY A 220 -24.38 -5.59 0.28
CA GLY A 220 -24.65 -5.97 1.67
C GLY A 220 -24.06 -7.32 2.08
N GLN A 221 -23.54 -8.12 1.15
CA GLN A 221 -22.88 -9.38 1.47
C GLN A 221 -21.59 -9.16 2.26
N GLU A 222 -21.41 -9.98 3.27
CA GLU A 222 -20.21 -10.02 4.10
C GLU A 222 -19.34 -11.22 3.73
N LYS A 223 -18.03 -11.00 3.69
CA LYS A 223 -17.03 -12.07 3.65
C LYS A 223 -15.92 -11.77 4.63
N SER A 224 -15.19 -12.81 5.03
CA SER A 224 -13.95 -12.63 5.78
C SER A 224 -12.94 -11.82 4.97
N PHE A 225 -12.28 -10.86 5.61
CA PHE A 225 -11.21 -10.11 4.95
C PHE A 225 -10.03 -11.01 4.59
N PHE A 226 -9.78 -12.06 5.38
CA PHE A 226 -8.78 -13.09 5.09
C PHE A 226 -9.04 -13.77 3.74
N GLU A 227 -10.29 -14.18 3.49
CA GLU A 227 -10.69 -14.85 2.24
C GLU A 227 -10.62 -13.93 1.03
N LEU A 228 -10.72 -12.61 1.22
CA LEU A 228 -10.52 -11.64 0.14
C LEU A 228 -9.04 -11.55 -0.29
N ILE A 229 -8.11 -11.68 0.65
CA ILE A 229 -6.67 -11.50 0.38
C ILE A 229 -6.00 -12.79 -0.11
N LYS A 230 -6.46 -13.94 0.40
CA LYS A 230 -5.84 -15.25 0.18
C LYS A 230 -5.57 -15.58 -1.30
N PRO A 231 -6.51 -15.37 -2.25
CA PRO A 231 -6.28 -15.72 -3.65
C PRO A 231 -5.13 -14.91 -4.27
N ASP A 232 -5.13 -13.59 -4.06
CA ASP A 232 -4.06 -12.72 -4.58
C ASP A 232 -2.72 -13.03 -3.93
N PHE A 233 -2.70 -13.32 -2.63
CA PHE A 233 -1.48 -13.75 -1.98
C PHE A 233 -0.90 -15.01 -2.64
N ILE A 234 -1.72 -16.02 -2.93
CA ILE A 234 -1.26 -17.26 -3.57
C ILE A 234 -0.76 -16.98 -4.99
N ASN A 235 -1.47 -16.15 -5.75
CA ASN A 235 -1.09 -15.79 -7.12
C ASN A 235 0.23 -15.00 -7.13
N GLU A 236 0.32 -13.93 -6.36
CA GLU A 236 1.53 -13.10 -6.27
C GLU A 236 2.69 -13.92 -5.69
N GLN A 237 2.47 -14.83 -4.73
CA GLN A 237 3.53 -15.71 -4.19
C GLN A 237 4.13 -16.59 -5.30
N ALA A 238 3.28 -17.20 -6.12
CA ALA A 238 3.70 -18.05 -7.22
C ALA A 238 4.43 -17.23 -8.30
N GLU A 239 3.91 -16.05 -8.66
CA GLU A 239 4.47 -15.20 -9.71
C GLU A 239 5.76 -14.48 -9.29
N GLU A 240 5.82 -14.00 -8.03
CA GLU A 240 6.91 -13.12 -7.59
C GLU A 240 8.07 -13.81 -6.90
N LEU A 241 7.80 -14.87 -6.14
CA LEU A 241 8.80 -15.52 -5.31
C LEU A 241 9.10 -16.95 -5.76
N GLY A 242 8.18 -17.59 -6.48
CA GLY A 242 8.32 -18.99 -6.90
C GLY A 242 8.51 -19.92 -5.69
N ILE A 243 7.94 -19.58 -4.54
CA ILE A 243 8.03 -20.36 -3.30
C ILE A 243 6.84 -21.32 -3.23
N GLU A 244 7.09 -22.54 -2.76
CA GLU A 244 6.06 -23.55 -2.55
C GLU A 244 5.05 -23.14 -1.44
N SER A 245 3.77 -23.50 -1.61
CA SER A 245 2.69 -23.12 -0.69
C SER A 245 2.77 -23.77 0.69
N ASP A 246 3.50 -24.88 0.82
CA ASP A 246 3.77 -25.54 2.11
C ASP A 246 4.75 -24.74 2.96
N LEU A 247 5.77 -24.12 2.34
CA LEU A 247 6.71 -23.23 3.02
C LEU A 247 6.05 -21.89 3.34
N PHE A 248 5.32 -21.31 2.39
CA PHE A 248 4.73 -19.99 2.49
C PHE A 248 3.21 -20.07 2.66
N ASN A 249 2.78 -20.75 3.72
CA ASN A 249 1.36 -20.98 3.99
C ASN A 249 0.66 -19.70 4.48
N PHE A 250 -0.36 -19.25 3.73
CA PHE A 250 -1.15 -18.05 4.06
C PHE A 250 -1.82 -18.12 5.45
N GLU A 251 -2.16 -19.32 5.94
CA GLU A 251 -2.73 -19.52 7.28
C GLU A 251 -1.78 -19.07 8.41
N ASN A 252 -0.47 -18.98 8.13
CA ASN A 252 0.54 -18.50 9.08
C ASN A 252 0.78 -16.99 8.99
N VAL A 253 0.13 -16.29 8.06
CA VAL A 253 0.25 -14.85 7.92
C VAL A 253 -0.49 -14.17 9.06
N LYS A 254 0.17 -13.21 9.70
CA LYS A 254 -0.38 -12.42 10.79
C LYS A 254 -0.63 -11.00 10.32
N PRO A 255 -1.86 -10.47 10.44
CA PRO A 255 -2.10 -9.06 10.21
C PRO A 255 -1.49 -8.25 11.36
N LEU A 256 -0.83 -7.14 11.04
CA LEU A 256 -0.19 -6.24 12.01
C LEU A 256 -1.01 -4.98 12.21
N ALA A 257 -1.29 -4.25 11.13
CA ALA A 257 -2.11 -3.04 11.17
C ALA A 257 -2.71 -2.72 9.80
N LEU A 258 -3.94 -2.19 9.79
CA LEU A 258 -4.51 -1.49 8.65
C LEU A 258 -4.26 0.02 8.83
N CYS A 259 -3.64 0.64 7.83
CA CYS A 259 -3.23 2.04 7.89
C CYS A 259 -3.65 2.81 6.64
N ARG A 260 -3.54 4.14 6.67
CA ARG A 260 -3.65 5.03 5.52
C ARG A 260 -2.31 5.68 5.22
N GLU A 261 -1.81 5.49 4.00
CA GLU A 261 -0.52 6.05 3.59
C GLU A 261 -0.64 7.50 3.13
N LEU A 262 0.00 8.43 3.84
CA LEU A 262 -0.08 9.86 3.51
C LEU A 262 0.52 10.16 2.13
N CYS A 263 1.59 9.45 1.73
CA CYS A 263 2.23 9.63 0.42
C CYS A 263 1.26 9.44 -0.74
N ARG A 264 0.26 8.56 -0.59
CA ARG A 264 -0.74 8.22 -1.63
C ARG A 264 -2.14 8.74 -1.30
N GLY A 265 -2.23 9.85 -0.56
CA GLY A 265 -3.51 10.52 -0.28
C GLY A 265 -4.39 9.73 0.68
N GLY A 266 -3.78 8.92 1.54
CA GLY A 266 -4.48 8.06 2.48
C GLY A 266 -4.97 6.75 1.89
N LYS A 267 -4.36 6.29 0.78
CA LYS A 267 -4.59 4.94 0.23
C LYS A 267 -4.42 3.91 1.37
N PRO A 268 -5.41 3.02 1.59
CA PRO A 268 -5.31 1.97 2.60
C PRO A 268 -4.17 0.98 2.31
N GLN A 269 -3.45 0.61 3.35
CA GLN A 269 -2.38 -0.39 3.31
C GLN A 269 -2.50 -1.30 4.53
N LEU A 270 -2.68 -2.60 4.30
CA LEU A 270 -2.59 -3.63 5.32
C LEU A 270 -1.13 -4.11 5.44
N PHE A 271 -0.58 -4.01 6.64
CA PHE A 271 0.69 -4.63 6.97
C PHE A 271 0.48 -6.01 7.56
N CYS A 272 1.22 -6.98 7.06
CA CYS A 272 1.23 -8.35 7.52
C CYS A 272 2.66 -8.83 7.77
N GLU A 273 2.79 -9.95 8.47
CA GLU A 273 4.05 -10.68 8.55
C GLU A 273 3.85 -12.19 8.44
N ILE A 274 4.91 -12.87 8.01
CA ILE A 274 5.03 -14.32 8.08
C ILE A 274 6.44 -14.68 8.55
N GLU A 275 6.54 -15.58 9.52
CA GLU A 275 7.82 -16.15 9.96
C GLU A 275 7.96 -17.55 9.37
N LEU A 276 9.00 -17.76 8.58
CA LEU A 276 9.27 -19.02 7.92
C LEU A 276 10.35 -19.78 8.69
N ASN A 277 10.15 -21.08 8.86
CA ASN A 277 11.14 -21.95 9.49
C ASN A 277 12.20 -22.41 8.48
N ILE A 278 12.93 -21.45 7.91
CA ILE A 278 13.98 -21.67 6.91
C ILE A 278 15.12 -20.66 7.12
N TYR A 279 16.33 -21.02 6.72
CA TYR A 279 17.46 -20.10 6.74
C TYR A 279 17.46 -19.17 5.53
N PHE A 280 17.97 -17.95 5.73
CA PHE A 280 18.11 -16.94 4.69
C PHE A 280 18.82 -17.45 3.42
N GLU A 281 19.90 -18.19 3.60
CA GLU A 281 20.69 -18.71 2.48
C GLU A 281 19.90 -19.72 1.63
N GLU A 282 19.08 -20.54 2.29
CA GLU A 282 18.24 -21.53 1.63
C GLU A 282 17.07 -20.88 0.89
N ILE A 283 16.35 -19.95 1.53
CA ILE A 283 15.23 -19.24 0.86
C ILE A 283 15.73 -18.40 -0.31
N THR A 284 16.90 -17.76 -0.18
CA THR A 284 17.50 -16.99 -1.28
C THR A 284 17.84 -17.88 -2.46
N LYS A 285 18.36 -19.09 -2.20
CA LYS A 285 18.65 -20.07 -3.24
C LYS A 285 17.38 -20.47 -3.99
N ARG A 286 16.33 -20.89 -3.27
CA ARG A 286 15.04 -21.30 -3.87
C ARG A 286 14.43 -20.19 -4.73
N ILE A 287 14.39 -18.97 -4.19
CA ILE A 287 13.85 -17.81 -4.89
C ILE A 287 14.70 -17.49 -6.14
N THR A 288 16.02 -17.55 -6.04
CA THR A 288 16.90 -17.30 -7.21
C THR A 288 16.73 -18.36 -8.31
N GLU A 289 16.48 -19.61 -7.93
CA GLU A 289 16.26 -20.72 -8.87
C GLU A 289 14.89 -20.66 -9.55
N ASN A 290 13.88 -20.08 -8.88
CA ASN A 290 12.49 -20.07 -9.34
C ASN A 290 11.99 -18.71 -9.86
N ILE A 291 12.71 -17.61 -9.61
CA ILE A 291 12.30 -16.28 -10.08
C ILE A 291 12.50 -16.15 -11.60
N LEU A 292 11.41 -15.87 -12.31
CA LEU A 292 11.45 -15.36 -13.67
C LEU A 292 12.04 -13.94 -13.68
N PRO A 293 12.73 -13.50 -14.75
CA PRO A 293 13.25 -12.13 -14.84
C PRO A 293 12.15 -11.09 -14.56
N GLN A 294 12.25 -10.40 -13.42
CA GLN A 294 11.24 -9.43 -13.02
C GLN A 294 11.62 -8.02 -13.48
N LYS A 295 10.69 -7.33 -14.15
CA LYS A 295 10.87 -5.95 -14.62
C LYS A 295 11.01 -4.93 -13.48
N GLU A 296 10.53 -5.27 -12.29
CA GLU A 296 10.37 -4.33 -11.18
C GLU A 296 11.54 -4.24 -10.20
N PHE A 297 12.41 -5.25 -10.14
CA PHE A 297 13.45 -5.35 -9.10
C PHE A 297 14.85 -5.56 -9.68
N THR A 298 15.85 -4.93 -9.07
CA THR A 298 17.25 -5.02 -9.52
C THR A 298 17.98 -6.26 -9.02
N ASN A 299 17.51 -6.88 -7.94
CA ASN A 299 18.18 -7.96 -7.20
C ASN A 299 17.20 -9.04 -6.72
N THR A 300 17.70 -10.24 -6.42
CA THR A 300 16.94 -11.41 -5.94
C THR A 300 16.36 -11.19 -4.55
N LEU A 301 17.19 -10.96 -3.52
CA LEU A 301 16.75 -10.62 -2.16
C LEU A 301 17.88 -9.97 -1.35
N GLN A 302 17.51 -9.12 -0.38
CA GLN A 302 18.41 -8.60 0.65
C GLN A 302 17.84 -8.85 2.05
N ARG A 303 18.70 -8.73 3.07
CA ARG A 303 18.33 -8.92 4.48
C ARG A 303 18.55 -7.69 5.33
N PHE A 304 17.62 -7.44 6.24
CA PHE A 304 17.74 -6.43 7.29
C PHE A 304 17.51 -7.07 8.66
N THR A 305 18.31 -6.65 9.63
CA THR A 305 17.95 -6.80 11.04
C THR A 305 17.06 -5.62 11.43
N LEU A 306 16.21 -5.80 12.44
CA LEU A 306 15.36 -4.70 12.93
C LEU A 306 16.21 -3.50 13.36
N LEU A 307 17.30 -3.74 14.09
CA LEU A 307 18.22 -2.70 14.54
C LEU A 307 18.84 -1.92 13.37
N LYS A 308 19.30 -2.61 12.32
CA LYS A 308 19.87 -1.95 11.13
C LYS A 308 18.81 -1.08 10.45
N ALA A 309 17.57 -1.56 10.37
CA ALA A 309 16.49 -0.83 9.75
C ALA A 309 16.06 0.40 10.57
N GLN A 310 16.04 0.29 11.90
CA GLN A 310 15.81 1.42 12.80
C GLN A 310 16.89 2.50 12.65
N ASN A 311 18.17 2.11 12.58
CA ASN A 311 19.26 3.07 12.36
C ASN A 311 19.23 3.74 10.99
N ALA A 312 18.59 3.12 10.00
CA ALA A 312 18.46 3.63 8.64
C ALA A 312 17.08 4.26 8.37
N PHE A 313 16.23 4.40 9.39
CA PHE A 313 14.78 4.61 9.24
C PHE A 313 14.43 5.68 8.22
N ASP A 314 15.05 6.87 8.30
CA ASP A 314 14.73 8.01 7.44
C ASP A 314 14.98 7.78 5.94
N THR A 315 15.91 6.88 5.61
CA THR A 315 16.29 6.53 4.23
C THR A 315 15.41 5.42 3.63
N LEU A 316 14.61 4.75 4.46
CA LEU A 316 13.77 3.65 4.02
C LEU A 316 12.58 4.14 3.17
N SER A 317 12.01 3.25 2.36
CA SER A 317 10.72 3.51 1.72
C SER A 317 9.61 3.69 2.78
N PRO A 318 8.50 4.38 2.44
CA PRO A 318 7.34 4.47 3.33
C PRO A 318 6.94 3.11 3.89
N GLU A 319 6.78 2.12 3.01
CA GLU A 319 6.38 0.76 3.38
C GLU A 319 7.32 0.14 4.41
N MET A 320 8.63 0.22 4.19
CA MET A 320 9.61 -0.28 5.17
C MET A 320 9.56 0.51 6.48
N LYS A 321 9.39 1.84 6.46
CA LYS A 321 9.20 2.65 7.68
C LYS A 321 7.99 2.15 8.47
N GLY A 322 6.87 1.88 7.79
CA GLY A 322 5.66 1.34 8.41
C GLY A 322 5.91 -0.02 9.05
N PHE A 323 6.51 -0.96 8.33
CA PHE A 323 6.82 -2.28 8.87
C PHE A 323 7.78 -2.22 10.07
N VAL A 324 8.86 -1.43 9.98
CA VAL A 324 9.84 -1.27 11.07
C VAL A 324 9.21 -0.68 12.32
N ALA A 325 8.32 0.31 12.17
CA ALA A 325 7.57 0.87 13.28
C ALA A 325 6.67 -0.18 13.96
N LEU A 326 5.95 -1.00 13.17
CA LEU A 326 5.09 -2.06 13.70
C LEU A 326 5.86 -3.22 14.37
N LYS A 327 7.11 -3.48 13.93
CA LYS A 327 7.97 -4.50 14.54
C LYS A 327 8.68 -4.06 15.80
N GLY A 328 8.75 -2.75 16.03
CA GLY A 328 9.36 -2.21 17.23
C GLY A 328 8.55 -2.53 18.48
N GLU A 329 7.25 -2.27 18.46
CA GLU A 329 6.41 -2.28 19.67
C GLU A 329 6.21 -3.68 20.26
#